data_AF-A0AAX6SWS8-F1
#
_entry.id   AF-A0AAX6SWS8-F1
#
_cell.length_a   1.000
_cell.length_b   1.000
_cell.length_c   1.000
_cell.angle_alpha   90.00
_cell.angle_beta   90.00
_cell.angle_gamma   90.00
#
_symmetry.space_group_name_H-M   'P 1'
#
loop_
_entity.id
_entity.type
_entity.pdbx_description
1 polymer ?
#
loop_
_entity_poly.entity_id
_entity_poly.type
_entity_poly.pdbx_seq_one_letter_code
_entity_poly.pdbx_strand_id
1 'polypeptide(L)'
;MEIQAKRVQARLDNLQRKYEFMTIQRLKGSSHAAHEMKSLKQEKAPASKTSKVPLNGQVYELLTVFMDWVSDHHLIKVKHEDSGVDGEKLLLKSASQKSDIQEKCVKLLPVMTEQLQWMPLVNAKFHEPLIRFIYWSLRQLDAGAQHSTMTSTLRRLGEDIFKGVVIKGVQDNSSECSVENKPKTAAFFKSSHLPLRFLSTLIVLKTVTQADYLAQAFDSLCLDLKTDEGKALFLEHQAVPVILGHLRISSKGLLSNVMDSLLQMTVESKALQPFLEACSNSLFFRTCSMLLRTPKLDLQILEKLSIILQKLSKIKSNKKLFELFTIHLLLQELQRTTHPEHAFLCINLNSTLFNLGLTKGSCPASSTGR
;
A
#
# COMPACT_ATOMS: atom_id res chain seq x y z
N MET A 1 12.35 -1.12 -46.97
CA MET A 1 13.15 -2.33 -46.64
C MET A 1 14.52 -2.00 -46.07
N GLU A 2 15.21 -0.96 -46.54
CA GLU A 2 16.59 -0.62 -46.12
C GLU A 2 16.76 -0.27 -44.61
N ILE A 3 15.77 0.38 -44.00
CA ILE A 3 15.80 0.78 -42.57
C ILE A 3 15.68 -0.44 -41.64
N GLN A 4 14.91 -1.45 -42.05
CA GLN A 4 14.80 -2.71 -41.29
C GLN A 4 16.10 -3.52 -41.39
N ALA A 5 16.73 -3.56 -42.57
CA ALA A 5 18.02 -4.23 -42.76
C ALA A 5 19.12 -3.60 -41.88
N LYS A 6 19.21 -2.26 -41.85
CA LYS A 6 20.18 -1.54 -40.98
C LYS A 6 19.93 -1.80 -39.49
N ARG A 7 18.67 -1.92 -39.07
CA ARG A 7 18.31 -2.22 -37.67
C ARG A 7 18.61 -3.66 -37.26
N VAL A 8 18.47 -4.61 -38.19
CA VAL A 8 18.84 -6.02 -37.97
C VAL A 8 20.35 -6.17 -37.93
N GLN A 9 21.09 -5.49 -38.81
CA GLN A 9 22.55 -5.49 -38.80
C GLN A 9 23.11 -4.92 -37.48
N ALA A 10 22.61 -3.78 -37.02
CA ALA A 10 23.03 -3.20 -35.74
C ALA A 10 22.75 -4.11 -34.52
N ARG A 11 21.69 -4.94 -34.59
CA ARG A 11 21.39 -5.95 -33.56
C ARG A 11 22.36 -7.12 -33.60
N LEU A 12 22.73 -7.60 -34.79
CA LEU A 12 23.73 -8.64 -34.98
C LEU A 12 25.11 -8.19 -34.49
N ASP A 13 25.53 -6.98 -34.84
CA ASP A 13 26.82 -6.43 -34.41
C ASP A 13 26.89 -6.24 -32.88
N ASN A 14 25.74 -5.94 -32.24
CA ASN A 14 25.64 -5.82 -30.79
C ASN A 14 25.70 -7.20 -30.11
N LEU A 15 25.01 -8.21 -30.67
CA LEU A 15 25.08 -9.58 -30.19
C LEU A 15 26.49 -10.16 -30.30
N GLN A 16 27.17 -9.89 -31.42
CA GLN A 16 28.53 -10.37 -31.64
C GLN A 16 29.51 -9.77 -30.63
N ARG A 17 29.46 -8.45 -30.40
CA ARG A 17 30.26 -7.81 -29.34
C ARG A 17 29.97 -8.35 -27.94
N LYS A 18 28.71 -8.69 -27.65
CA LYS A 18 28.34 -9.30 -26.37
C LYS A 18 28.89 -10.72 -26.22
N TYR A 19 28.93 -11.50 -27.30
CA TYR A 19 29.52 -12.83 -27.33
C TYR A 19 31.04 -12.79 -27.17
N GLU A 20 31.71 -11.88 -27.87
CA GLU A 20 33.16 -11.64 -27.75
C GLU A 20 33.54 -11.22 -26.33
N PHE A 21 32.78 -10.28 -25.74
CA PHE A 21 32.99 -9.85 -24.35
C PHE A 21 32.84 -11.01 -23.36
N MET A 22 31.79 -11.84 -23.50
CA MET A 22 31.60 -13.02 -22.66
C MET A 22 32.70 -14.07 -22.85
N THR A 23 33.21 -14.23 -24.07
CA THR A 23 34.29 -15.17 -24.40
C THR A 23 35.61 -14.71 -23.78
N ILE A 24 35.94 -13.42 -23.86
CA ILE A 24 37.11 -12.82 -23.22
C ILE A 24 37.01 -12.92 -21.70
N GLN A 25 35.80 -12.74 -21.12
CA GLN A 25 35.59 -12.87 -19.68
C GLN A 25 35.75 -14.33 -19.20
N ARG A 26 35.36 -15.33 -20.00
CA ARG A 26 35.64 -16.75 -19.72
C ARG A 26 37.14 -17.06 -19.80
N LEU A 27 37.84 -16.51 -20.79
CA LEU A 27 39.29 -16.73 -20.96
C LEU A 27 40.14 -16.03 -19.89
N LYS A 28 39.71 -14.86 -19.37
CA LYS A 28 40.35 -14.20 -18.22
C LYS A 28 40.07 -14.89 -16.89
N GLY A 29 39.02 -15.69 -16.79
CA GLY A 29 38.65 -16.46 -15.60
C GLY A 29 39.47 -17.73 -15.35
N SER A 30 40.36 -18.12 -16.28
CA SER A 30 41.06 -19.42 -16.23
C SER A 30 42.59 -19.33 -16.00
N SER A 31 43.13 -18.19 -15.55
CA SER A 31 44.58 -17.96 -15.46
C SER A 31 45.21 -18.07 -14.05
N HIS A 32 44.49 -18.57 -13.04
CA HIS A 32 45.03 -18.70 -11.67
C HIS A 32 44.91 -20.12 -11.09
N ALA A 33 45.26 -21.13 -11.89
CA ALA A 33 45.36 -22.51 -11.39
C ALA A 33 46.45 -23.28 -12.12
N ALA A 34 47.71 -22.88 -11.95
CA ALA A 34 48.86 -23.70 -12.34
C ALA A 34 50.13 -23.23 -11.62
N HIS A 35 50.22 -23.47 -10.31
CA HIS A 35 51.48 -23.76 -9.62
C HIS A 35 51.17 -24.20 -8.18
N GLU A 36 51.24 -25.51 -7.94
CA GLU A 36 52.09 -26.13 -6.91
C GLU A 36 51.66 -27.58 -6.70
N MET A 37 52.53 -28.47 -7.19
CA MET A 37 52.46 -29.90 -6.95
C MET A 37 53.21 -30.21 -5.65
N LYS A 38 52.59 -31.07 -4.82
CA LYS A 38 53.18 -31.91 -3.75
C LYS A 38 53.46 -31.24 -2.39
N SER A 39 52.62 -31.59 -1.43
CA SER A 39 53.09 -32.43 -0.32
C SER A 39 51.93 -33.25 0.27
N LEU A 40 52.09 -34.57 0.19
CA LEU A 40 51.28 -35.58 0.84
C LEU A 40 51.49 -35.45 2.36
N LYS A 41 50.45 -35.15 3.14
CA LYS A 41 50.34 -35.61 4.53
C LYS A 41 48.87 -35.61 4.96
N GLN A 42 48.46 -36.81 5.31
CA GLN A 42 47.14 -37.20 5.76
C GLN A 42 46.94 -36.67 7.18
N GLU A 43 46.06 -35.68 7.35
CA GLU A 43 45.54 -35.32 8.68
C GLU A 43 44.05 -35.03 8.55
N LYS A 44 43.25 -35.81 9.28
CA LYS A 44 41.78 -35.72 9.30
C LYS A 44 41.36 -34.32 9.77
N ALA A 45 40.97 -33.46 8.84
CA ALA A 45 40.23 -32.24 9.16
C ALA A 45 38.73 -32.57 9.38
N PRO A 46 38.09 -31.97 10.39
CA PRO A 46 36.69 -32.24 10.70
C PRO A 46 35.80 -31.68 9.59
N ALA A 47 34.69 -32.38 9.32
CA ALA A 47 33.65 -32.00 8.38
C ALA A 47 33.43 -30.48 8.39
N SER A 48 33.56 -29.86 7.21
CA SER A 48 33.23 -28.47 6.96
C SER A 48 31.76 -28.26 7.33
N LYS A 49 31.53 -27.78 8.55
CA LYS A 49 30.23 -27.26 8.97
C LYS A 49 29.90 -26.16 7.98
N THR A 50 28.86 -26.37 7.19
CA THR A 50 28.12 -25.28 6.58
C THR A 50 27.92 -24.25 7.68
N SER A 51 28.45 -23.04 7.47
CA SER A 51 28.20 -21.90 8.34
C SER A 51 26.71 -21.55 8.21
N LYS A 52 25.86 -22.35 8.85
CA LYS A 52 24.56 -21.91 9.32
C LYS A 52 24.92 -20.99 10.48
N VAL A 53 25.03 -19.69 10.19
CA VAL A 53 25.04 -18.68 11.26
C VAL A 53 23.86 -19.04 12.16
N PRO A 54 24.07 -19.40 13.43
CA PRO A 54 22.98 -19.66 14.34
C PRO A 54 22.30 -18.30 14.53
N LEU A 55 21.21 -18.07 13.79
CA LEU A 55 20.37 -16.91 14.01
C LEU A 55 19.84 -17.05 15.44
N ASN A 56 20.34 -16.21 16.34
CA ASN A 56 19.92 -16.24 17.74
C ASN A 56 18.45 -15.83 17.79
N GLY A 57 17.55 -16.82 17.89
CA GLY A 57 16.10 -16.61 17.89
C GLY A 57 15.64 -15.64 18.98
N GLN A 58 16.36 -15.58 20.11
CA GLN A 58 16.06 -14.66 21.21
C GLN A 58 16.28 -13.19 20.82
N VAL A 59 17.24 -12.90 19.93
CA VAL A 59 17.47 -11.53 19.43
C VAL A 59 16.28 -11.08 18.57
N TYR A 60 15.73 -11.97 17.75
CA TYR A 60 14.53 -11.67 16.95
C TYR A 60 13.27 -11.54 17.81
N GLU A 61 13.15 -12.32 18.88
CA GLU A 61 12.08 -12.17 19.87
C GLU A 61 12.17 -10.81 20.57
N LEU A 62 13.36 -10.43 21.04
CA LEU A 62 13.59 -9.12 21.64
C LEU A 62 13.30 -7.98 20.65
N LEU A 63 13.76 -8.11 19.40
CA LEU A 63 13.50 -7.12 18.35
C LEU A 63 12.00 -6.99 18.06
N THR A 64 11.28 -8.11 18.06
CA THR A 64 9.81 -8.14 17.90
C THR A 64 9.14 -7.32 19.00
N VAL A 65 9.51 -7.54 20.25
CA VAL A 65 8.97 -6.76 21.39
C VAL A 65 9.25 -5.27 21.22
N PHE A 66 10.45 -4.88 20.79
CA PHE A 66 10.77 -3.47 20.53
C PHE A 66 9.99 -2.89 19.36
N MET A 67 9.89 -3.60 18.24
CA MET A 67 9.11 -3.17 17.08
C MET A 67 7.63 -3.00 17.46
N ASP A 68 7.11 -3.88 18.29
CA ASP A 68 5.72 -3.81 18.72
C ASP A 68 5.48 -2.61 19.63
N TRP A 69 6.32 -2.45 20.65
CA TRP A 69 6.27 -1.30 21.54
C TRP A 69 6.39 0.04 20.80
N VAL A 70 7.33 0.15 19.85
CA VAL A 70 7.50 1.38 19.06
C VAL A 70 6.30 1.63 18.15
N SER A 71 5.75 0.59 17.52
CA SER A 71 4.55 0.70 16.69
C SER A 71 3.37 1.24 17.50
N ASP A 72 3.10 0.62 18.65
CA ASP A 72 1.87 0.86 19.42
C ASP A 72 1.92 2.18 20.21
N HIS A 73 3.11 2.60 20.66
CA HIS A 73 3.24 3.79 21.50
C HIS A 73 3.70 5.04 20.74
N HIS A 74 4.43 4.88 19.64
CA HIS A 74 5.04 6.00 18.92
C HIS A 74 4.52 6.16 17.50
N LEU A 75 4.43 5.07 16.72
CA LEU A 75 4.14 5.19 15.28
C LEU A 75 2.64 5.15 14.92
N ILE A 76 1.77 4.54 15.72
CA ILE A 76 0.32 4.51 15.44
C ILE A 76 -0.34 5.88 15.60
N LYS A 77 0.28 6.78 16.39
CA LYS A 77 -0.22 8.13 16.73
C LYS A 77 -0.03 9.14 15.59
N VAL A 78 -0.32 8.73 14.36
CA VAL A 78 -0.29 9.60 13.18
C VAL A 78 -1.39 10.65 13.34
N LYS A 79 -1.01 11.87 13.73
CA LYS A 79 -1.94 13.01 13.76
C LYS A 79 -2.04 13.59 12.35
N HIS A 80 -3.23 13.55 11.77
CA HIS A 80 -3.53 14.33 10.58
C HIS A 80 -3.65 15.80 10.97
N GLU A 81 -3.08 16.70 10.16
CA GLU A 81 -3.32 18.13 10.32
C GLU A 81 -4.80 18.41 10.04
N ASP A 82 -5.58 18.50 11.12
CA ASP A 82 -6.82 19.25 11.10
C ASP A 82 -6.43 20.72 10.94
N SER A 83 -6.52 21.23 9.71
CA SER A 83 -6.55 22.67 9.45
C SER A 83 -7.87 23.21 9.97
N GLY A 84 -7.96 23.34 11.30
CA GLY A 84 -9.05 23.94 12.05
C GLY A 84 -8.46 24.92 13.05
N VAL A 85 -8.91 26.17 12.95
CA VAL A 85 -8.50 27.34 13.74
C VAL A 85 -8.86 27.12 15.21
N ASP A 86 -7.98 26.51 16.01
CA ASP A 86 -7.76 26.88 17.42
C ASP A 86 -6.57 26.10 18.02
N GLY A 87 -5.60 26.80 18.62
CA GLY A 87 -4.56 26.16 19.46
C GLY A 87 -3.09 26.33 19.04
N GLU A 88 -2.64 27.55 18.71
CA GLU A 88 -1.25 27.84 18.30
C GLU A 88 -0.16 27.40 19.30
N LYS A 89 -0.46 27.25 20.60
CA LYS A 89 0.55 26.92 21.63
C LYS A 89 0.88 25.42 21.76
N LEU A 90 -0.04 24.51 21.40
CA LEU A 90 0.17 23.06 21.43
C LEU A 90 0.76 22.52 20.11
N LEU A 91 0.51 23.25 19.02
CA LEU A 91 0.95 22.92 17.66
C LEU A 91 2.48 22.89 17.50
N LEU A 92 3.20 23.84 18.11
CA LEU A 92 4.67 23.95 18.00
C LEU A 92 5.43 22.76 18.62
N LYS A 93 5.03 22.27 19.79
CA LYS A 93 5.65 21.08 20.40
C LYS A 93 5.32 19.81 19.62
N SER A 94 4.08 19.69 19.10
CA SER A 94 3.70 18.54 18.28
C SER A 94 4.36 18.52 16.91
N ALA A 95 4.60 19.68 16.29
CA ALA A 95 5.27 19.80 15.00
C ALA A 95 6.76 19.40 15.12
N SER A 96 7.43 19.83 16.19
CA SER A 96 8.82 19.45 16.48
C SER A 96 8.96 17.94 16.72
N GLN A 97 8.07 17.33 17.51
CA GLN A 97 8.08 15.88 17.74
C GLN A 97 7.74 15.06 16.48
N LYS A 98 6.83 15.56 15.63
CA LYS A 98 6.50 14.95 14.33
C LYS A 98 7.71 14.93 13.42
N SER A 99 8.48 16.02 13.37
CA SER A 99 9.72 16.12 12.59
C SER A 99 10.78 15.10 13.03
N ASP A 100 10.95 14.88 14.34
CA ASP A 100 11.93 13.91 14.88
C ASP A 100 11.56 12.46 14.54
N ILE A 101 10.29 12.07 14.73
CA ILE A 101 9.82 10.71 14.40
C ILE A 101 9.94 10.46 12.89
N GLN A 102 9.58 11.44 12.07
CA GLN A 102 9.69 11.32 10.63
C GLN A 102 11.13 11.14 10.17
N GLU A 103 12.08 11.91 10.71
CA GLU A 103 13.51 11.78 10.40
C GLU A 103 14.04 10.39 10.76
N LYS A 104 13.64 9.85 11.92
CA LYS A 104 13.98 8.48 12.33
C LYS A 104 13.42 7.45 11.36
N CYS A 105 12.17 7.60 10.91
CA CYS A 105 11.56 6.70 9.93
C CYS A 105 12.27 6.74 8.58
N VAL A 106 12.67 7.93 8.11
CA VAL A 106 13.45 8.13 6.88
C VAL A 106 14.78 7.37 6.94
N LYS A 107 15.48 7.41 8.09
CA LYS A 107 16.73 6.69 8.30
C LYS A 107 16.54 5.18 8.43
N LEU A 108 15.41 4.75 8.97
CA LEU A 108 15.15 3.34 9.31
C LEU A 108 14.68 2.50 8.12
N LEU A 109 13.85 3.06 7.25
CA LEU A 109 13.27 2.32 6.12
C LEU A 109 14.31 1.71 5.16
N PRO A 110 15.44 2.36 4.80
CA PRO A 110 16.49 1.72 4.01
C PRO A 110 17.07 0.48 4.70
N VAL A 111 17.36 0.58 6.01
CA VAL A 111 17.86 -0.54 6.81
C VAL A 111 16.84 -1.68 6.85
N MET A 112 15.57 -1.36 7.05
CA MET A 112 14.50 -2.37 7.04
C MET A 112 14.33 -3.04 5.65
N THR A 113 14.54 -2.29 4.58
CA THR A 113 14.52 -2.83 3.21
C THR A 113 15.68 -3.81 2.97
N GLU A 114 16.83 -3.60 3.63
CA GLU A 114 17.93 -4.57 3.61
C GLU A 114 17.64 -5.78 4.50
N GLN A 115 17.05 -5.57 5.69
CA GLN A 115 16.66 -6.68 6.57
C GLN A 115 15.61 -7.59 5.92
N LEU A 116 14.71 -7.03 5.12
CA LEU A 116 13.71 -7.80 4.38
C LEU A 116 14.35 -8.90 3.50
N GLN A 117 15.55 -8.65 2.96
CA GLN A 117 16.27 -9.60 2.10
C GLN A 117 16.69 -10.89 2.84
N TRP A 118 16.77 -10.85 4.17
CA TRP A 118 17.19 -11.98 5.01
C TRP A 118 16.01 -12.79 5.56
N MET A 119 14.79 -12.29 5.41
CA MET A 119 13.58 -12.94 5.94
C MET A 119 13.34 -14.38 5.47
N PRO A 120 13.80 -14.84 4.28
CA PRO A 120 13.70 -16.26 3.94
C PRO A 120 14.50 -17.21 4.85
N LEU A 121 15.44 -16.69 5.66
CA LEU A 121 16.18 -17.45 6.67
C LEU A 121 15.57 -17.33 8.07
N VAL A 122 14.68 -16.36 8.27
CA VAL A 122 14.08 -16.03 9.57
C VAL A 122 12.74 -16.75 9.70
N ASN A 123 12.42 -17.22 10.91
CA ASN A 123 11.16 -17.89 11.19
C ASN A 123 9.96 -16.98 10.81
N ALA A 124 8.97 -17.56 10.13
CA ALA A 124 7.75 -16.89 9.67
C ALA A 124 7.01 -16.11 10.78
N LYS A 125 7.11 -16.55 12.03
CA LYS A 125 6.49 -15.87 13.19
C LYS A 125 6.96 -14.43 13.39
N PHE A 126 8.14 -14.07 12.86
CA PHE A 126 8.71 -12.72 12.96
C PHE A 126 8.39 -11.83 11.76
N HIS A 127 7.74 -12.37 10.72
CA HIS A 127 7.48 -11.63 9.48
C HIS A 127 6.43 -10.55 9.70
N GLU A 128 5.35 -10.86 10.41
CA GLU A 128 4.27 -9.90 10.69
C GLU A 128 4.74 -8.70 11.52
N PRO A 129 5.43 -8.86 12.68
CA PRO A 129 5.92 -7.71 13.44
C PRO A 129 6.81 -6.77 12.62
N LEU A 130 7.70 -7.33 11.80
CA LEU A 130 8.56 -6.53 10.91
C LEU A 130 7.73 -5.76 9.88
N ILE A 131 6.80 -6.44 9.20
CA ILE A 131 5.95 -5.83 8.17
C ILE A 131 5.03 -4.76 8.78
N ARG A 132 4.48 -5.00 9.96
CA ARG A 132 3.69 -4.04 10.73
C ARG A 132 4.49 -2.79 11.08
N PHE A 133 5.71 -2.99 11.55
CA PHE A 133 6.63 -1.90 11.88
C PHE A 133 7.02 -1.08 10.65
N ILE A 134 7.30 -1.73 9.52
CA ILE A 134 7.54 -1.07 8.22
C ILE A 134 6.32 -0.24 7.82
N TYR A 135 5.12 -0.80 7.88
CA TYR A 135 3.89 -0.09 7.53
C TYR A 135 3.72 1.18 8.36
N TRP A 136 3.85 1.09 9.69
CA TRP A 136 3.71 2.26 10.55
C TRP A 136 4.81 3.29 10.34
N SER A 137 6.05 2.86 10.05
CA SER A 137 7.14 3.76 9.66
C SER A 137 6.82 4.51 8.37
N LEU A 138 6.25 3.82 7.37
CA LEU A 138 5.79 4.45 6.13
C LEU A 138 4.65 5.45 6.38
N ARG A 139 3.74 5.16 7.31
CA ARG A 139 2.62 6.03 7.68
C ARG A 139 3.05 7.36 8.30
N GLN A 140 4.25 7.43 8.88
CA GLN A 140 4.85 8.68 9.38
C GLN A 140 5.42 9.57 8.26
N LEU A 141 5.56 9.06 7.04
CA LEU A 141 6.03 9.86 5.92
C LEU A 141 4.86 10.65 5.30
N ASP A 142 4.86 11.97 5.50
CA ASP A 142 3.98 12.91 4.79
C ASP A 142 4.31 12.93 3.30
N ALA A 143 3.30 12.97 2.42
CA ALA A 143 3.43 12.97 0.95
C ALA A 143 4.14 14.22 0.34
N GLY A 144 4.98 14.92 1.11
CA GLY A 144 5.81 16.05 0.72
C GLY A 144 7.26 15.66 0.40
N ALA A 145 8.17 16.63 0.53
CA ALA A 145 9.55 16.60 0.03
C ALA A 145 10.44 15.41 0.50
N GLN A 146 10.07 14.68 1.56
CA GLN A 146 10.84 13.51 2.01
C GLN A 146 10.43 12.20 1.30
N HIS A 147 9.21 12.12 0.75
CA HIS A 147 8.84 10.99 -0.13
C HIS A 147 9.63 11.03 -1.44
N SER A 148 9.90 12.22 -1.97
CA SER A 148 10.65 12.37 -3.23
C SER A 148 12.11 11.95 -3.08
N THR A 149 12.76 12.19 -1.94
CA THR A 149 14.15 11.76 -1.70
C THR A 149 14.28 10.25 -1.53
N MET A 150 13.24 9.55 -1.08
CA MET A 150 13.24 8.11 -0.83
C MET A 150 12.59 7.25 -1.91
N THR A 151 12.21 7.83 -3.05
CA THR A 151 11.36 7.16 -4.05
C THR A 151 11.92 5.80 -4.50
N SER A 152 13.25 5.68 -4.71
CA SER A 152 13.87 4.40 -5.09
C SER A 152 13.79 3.33 -3.99
N THR A 153 14.02 3.72 -2.74
CA THR A 153 13.95 2.83 -1.57
C THR A 153 12.53 2.35 -1.36
N LEU A 154 11.55 3.25 -1.39
CA LEU A 154 10.14 2.92 -1.24
C LEU A 154 9.67 1.98 -2.35
N ARG A 155 10.02 2.29 -3.61
CA ARG A 155 9.69 1.42 -4.75
C ARG A 155 10.29 0.02 -4.58
N ARG A 156 11.58 -0.08 -4.22
CA ARG A 156 12.24 -1.38 -3.98
C ARG A 156 11.55 -2.16 -2.87
N LEU A 157 11.29 -1.50 -1.74
CA LEU A 157 10.58 -2.09 -0.60
C LEU A 157 9.21 -2.65 -1.01
N GLY A 158 8.42 -1.86 -1.74
CA GLY A 158 7.12 -2.28 -2.25
C GLY A 158 7.21 -3.47 -3.22
N GLU A 159 8.19 -3.47 -4.12
CA GLU A 159 8.42 -4.58 -5.05
C GLU A 159 8.86 -5.87 -4.35
N ASP A 160 9.75 -5.77 -3.35
CA ASP A 160 10.21 -6.91 -2.55
C ASP A 160 9.06 -7.52 -1.73
N ILE A 161 8.19 -6.70 -1.15
CA ILE A 161 7.00 -7.15 -0.41
C ILE A 161 5.99 -7.81 -1.34
N PHE A 162 5.76 -7.22 -2.52
CA PHE A 162 4.80 -7.73 -3.50
C PHE A 162 5.23 -9.08 -4.11
N LYS A 163 6.48 -9.16 -4.57
CA LYS A 163 7.03 -10.36 -5.23
C LYS A 163 7.42 -11.45 -4.24
N GLY A 164 7.73 -11.06 -3.01
CA GLY A 164 8.46 -11.88 -2.06
C GLY A 164 9.97 -11.83 -2.30
N VAL A 165 10.72 -12.16 -1.26
CA VAL A 165 12.18 -12.19 -1.27
C VAL A 165 12.66 -13.62 -1.43
N VAL A 166 13.66 -13.82 -2.28
CA VAL A 166 14.25 -15.14 -2.55
C VAL A 166 15.74 -15.11 -2.32
N ILE A 167 16.25 -16.06 -1.54
CA ILE A 167 17.70 -16.29 -1.49
C ILE A 167 18.05 -17.23 -2.63
N LYS A 168 18.64 -16.66 -3.69
CA LYS A 168 19.31 -17.48 -4.70
C LYS A 168 20.50 -18.12 -4.00
N GLY A 169 20.48 -19.44 -3.88
CA GLY A 169 21.65 -20.19 -3.44
C GLY A 169 22.84 -19.78 -4.29
N VAL A 170 23.98 -19.54 -3.65
CA VAL A 170 25.26 -19.43 -4.35
C VAL A 170 25.35 -20.65 -5.25
N GLN A 171 25.41 -20.43 -6.56
CA GLN A 171 25.57 -21.49 -7.54
C GLN A 171 27.04 -21.92 -7.47
N ASP A 172 27.38 -22.68 -6.43
CA ASP A 172 28.64 -23.40 -6.40
C ASP A 172 28.54 -24.54 -7.39
N ASN A 173 29.42 -24.50 -8.40
CA ASN A 173 29.60 -25.55 -9.39
C ASN A 173 30.15 -26.81 -8.70
N SER A 174 29.28 -27.56 -8.02
CA SER A 174 29.55 -28.95 -7.66
C SER A 174 28.34 -29.78 -8.03
N SER A 175 28.42 -30.38 -9.21
CA SER A 175 27.48 -31.39 -9.67
C SER A 175 27.70 -32.64 -8.82
N GLU A 176 26.81 -32.92 -7.87
CA GLU A 176 26.46 -34.27 -7.40
C GLU A 176 25.24 -34.23 -6.46
N CYS A 177 24.11 -34.70 -7.00
CA CYS A 177 22.93 -35.27 -6.33
C CYS A 177 22.54 -34.77 -4.91
N SER A 178 21.54 -33.87 -4.83
CA SER A 178 20.65 -33.81 -3.64
C SER A 178 19.26 -33.29 -3.99
N VAL A 179 18.23 -34.01 -3.54
CA VAL A 179 16.80 -33.77 -3.71
C VAL A 179 16.38 -32.36 -3.27
N GLU A 180 15.64 -31.65 -4.12
CA GLU A 180 14.89 -30.39 -3.87
C GLU A 180 15.54 -29.33 -2.95
N ASN A 181 16.56 -28.61 -3.44
CA ASN A 181 16.86 -27.27 -2.90
C ASN A 181 15.91 -26.24 -3.55
N LYS A 182 14.62 -26.28 -3.20
CA LYS A 182 13.72 -25.16 -3.55
C LYS A 182 14.29 -23.88 -2.92
N PRO A 183 14.42 -22.78 -3.67
CA PRO A 183 14.95 -21.55 -3.13
C PRO A 183 14.08 -21.08 -1.96
N LYS A 184 14.69 -20.81 -0.80
CA LYS A 184 13.97 -20.30 0.36
C LYS A 184 13.39 -18.93 -0.02
N THR A 185 12.07 -18.84 0.07
CA THR A 185 11.31 -17.66 -0.32
C THR A 185 10.48 -17.19 0.87
N ALA A 186 10.52 -15.89 1.16
CA ALA A 186 9.59 -15.25 2.07
C ALA A 186 8.49 -14.58 1.24
N ALA A 187 7.26 -15.06 1.39
CA ALA A 187 6.09 -14.51 0.72
C ALA A 187 5.29 -13.66 1.72
N PHE A 188 5.10 -12.38 1.39
CA PHE A 188 4.38 -11.43 2.26
C PHE A 188 3.00 -11.11 1.69
N PHE A 189 2.96 -10.48 0.52
CA PHE A 189 1.70 -10.16 -0.18
C PHE A 189 0.86 -11.38 -0.55
N LYS A 190 1.49 -12.52 -0.85
CA LYS A 190 0.80 -13.78 -1.17
C LYS A 190 0.67 -14.73 0.01
N SER A 191 0.86 -14.24 1.24
CA SER A 191 0.75 -15.06 2.44
C SER A 191 -0.68 -15.57 2.65
N SER A 192 -0.81 -16.78 3.19
CA SER A 192 -2.08 -17.30 3.70
C SER A 192 -2.47 -16.69 5.05
N HIS A 193 -1.51 -16.09 5.77
CA HIS A 193 -1.75 -15.39 7.03
C HIS A 193 -2.32 -14.00 6.76
N LEU A 194 -3.58 -13.79 7.12
CA LEU A 194 -4.35 -12.60 6.75
C LEU A 194 -3.73 -11.28 7.26
N PRO A 195 -3.38 -11.11 8.55
CA PRO A 195 -2.74 -9.88 9.04
C PRO A 195 -1.49 -9.49 8.24
N LEU A 196 -0.61 -10.47 7.97
CA LEU A 196 0.61 -10.26 7.19
C LEU A 196 0.30 -9.86 5.74
N ARG A 197 -0.62 -10.57 5.08
CA ARG A 197 -1.06 -10.24 3.71
C ARG A 197 -1.67 -8.84 3.66
N PHE A 198 -2.54 -8.52 4.61
CA PHE A 198 -3.28 -7.26 4.66
C PHE A 198 -2.33 -6.06 4.80
N LEU A 199 -1.41 -6.11 5.76
CA LEU A 199 -0.37 -5.08 5.92
C LEU A 199 0.52 -4.96 4.67
N SER A 200 0.91 -6.10 4.08
CA SER A 200 1.70 -6.12 2.84
C SER A 200 0.97 -5.41 1.70
N THR A 201 -0.34 -5.65 1.55
CA THR A 201 -1.20 -4.96 0.59
C THR A 201 -1.19 -3.44 0.80
N LEU A 202 -1.35 -2.97 2.04
CA LEU A 202 -1.30 -1.53 2.34
C LEU A 202 0.07 -0.90 2.05
N ILE A 203 1.16 -1.63 2.30
CA ILE A 203 2.51 -1.16 1.97
C ILE A 203 2.67 -1.03 0.46
N VAL A 204 2.24 -2.03 -0.32
CA VAL A 204 2.30 -1.98 -1.79
C VAL A 204 1.51 -0.78 -2.31
N LEU A 205 0.28 -0.57 -1.83
CA LEU A 205 -0.53 0.59 -2.19
C LEU A 205 0.16 1.91 -1.83
N LYS A 206 0.96 1.96 -0.76
CA LYS A 206 1.64 3.20 -0.33
C LYS A 206 2.96 3.47 -1.05
N THR A 207 3.57 2.46 -1.67
CA THR A 207 4.96 2.53 -2.14
C THR A 207 5.15 2.30 -3.63
N VAL A 208 4.23 1.59 -4.29
CA VAL A 208 4.32 1.23 -5.70
C VAL A 208 3.39 2.11 -6.54
N THR A 209 3.82 2.45 -7.76
CA THR A 209 3.02 3.23 -8.73
C THR A 209 2.63 2.43 -9.98
N GLN A 210 3.17 1.22 -10.14
CA GLN A 210 2.87 0.34 -11.27
C GLN A 210 1.41 -0.13 -11.22
N ALA A 211 0.66 0.11 -12.31
CA ALA A 211 -0.78 -0.08 -12.34
C ALA A 211 -1.23 -1.53 -12.14
N ASP A 212 -0.46 -2.49 -12.64
CA ASP A 212 -0.69 -3.93 -12.48
C ASP A 212 -0.52 -4.41 -11.03
N TYR A 213 0.41 -3.82 -10.28
CA TYR A 213 0.61 -4.16 -8.86
C TYR A 213 -0.49 -3.50 -8.01
N LEU A 214 -0.85 -2.25 -8.33
CA LEU A 214 -1.95 -1.57 -7.68
C LEU A 214 -3.28 -2.28 -7.90
N ALA A 215 -3.56 -2.74 -9.13
CA ALA A 215 -4.77 -3.50 -9.43
C ALA A 215 -4.85 -4.78 -8.57
N GLN A 216 -3.78 -5.59 -8.57
CA GLN A 216 -3.70 -6.80 -7.76
C GLN A 216 -3.80 -6.53 -6.25
N ALA A 217 -3.20 -5.44 -5.77
CA ALA A 217 -3.30 -5.04 -4.37
C ALA A 217 -4.73 -4.67 -3.99
N PHE A 218 -5.46 -3.92 -4.83
CA PHE A 218 -6.86 -3.65 -4.58
C PHE A 218 -7.76 -4.88 -4.71
N ASP A 219 -7.48 -5.78 -5.64
CA ASP A 219 -8.23 -7.04 -5.75
C ASP A 219 -8.05 -7.89 -4.48
N SER A 220 -6.82 -8.02 -3.98
CA SER A 220 -6.54 -8.68 -2.70
C SER A 220 -7.25 -7.99 -1.54
N LEU A 221 -7.20 -6.66 -1.48
CA LEU A 221 -7.89 -5.89 -0.43
C LEU A 221 -9.40 -6.12 -0.46
N CYS A 222 -10.03 -6.01 -1.63
CA CYS A 222 -11.45 -6.26 -1.82
C CYS A 222 -11.87 -7.67 -1.36
N LEU A 223 -11.03 -8.69 -1.60
CA LEU A 223 -11.28 -10.04 -1.11
C LEU A 223 -11.21 -10.11 0.41
N ASP A 224 -10.18 -9.53 1.01
CA ASP A 224 -9.99 -9.54 2.47
C ASP A 224 -11.13 -8.80 3.20
N LEU A 225 -11.59 -7.67 2.65
CA LEU A 225 -12.69 -6.85 3.22
C LEU A 225 -14.08 -7.48 3.16
N LYS A 226 -14.24 -8.64 2.51
CA LYS A 226 -15.48 -9.44 2.61
C LYS A 226 -15.63 -10.11 3.97
N THR A 227 -14.54 -10.25 4.71
CA THR A 227 -14.52 -10.88 6.04
C THR A 227 -14.56 -9.82 7.15
N ASP A 228 -15.16 -10.16 8.30
CA ASP A 228 -15.17 -9.25 9.45
C ASP A 228 -13.76 -9.00 10.01
N GLU A 229 -12.88 -10.00 9.94
CA GLU A 229 -11.47 -9.87 10.35
C GLU A 229 -10.73 -8.86 9.45
N GLY A 230 -10.89 -8.95 8.13
CA GLY A 230 -10.29 -7.98 7.20
C GLY A 230 -10.81 -6.55 7.41
N LYS A 231 -12.10 -6.39 7.72
CA LYS A 231 -12.68 -5.09 8.09
C LYS A 231 -12.11 -4.56 9.41
N ALA A 232 -11.88 -5.43 10.39
CA ALA A 232 -11.23 -5.04 11.65
C ALA A 232 -9.79 -4.56 11.40
N LEU A 233 -9.00 -5.30 10.61
CA LEU A 233 -7.64 -4.91 10.23
C LEU A 233 -7.62 -3.57 9.46
N PHE A 234 -8.60 -3.33 8.59
CA PHE A 234 -8.74 -2.06 7.88
C PHE A 234 -8.82 -0.87 8.83
N LEU A 235 -9.57 -1.01 9.92
CA LEU A 235 -9.76 0.03 10.94
C LEU A 235 -8.54 0.12 11.86
N GLU A 236 -8.06 -1.02 12.36
CA GLU A 236 -6.88 -1.12 13.23
C GLU A 236 -5.66 -0.44 12.61
N HIS A 237 -5.44 -0.68 11.32
CA HIS A 237 -4.32 -0.11 10.58
C HIS A 237 -4.63 1.22 9.92
N GLN A 238 -5.77 1.84 10.25
CA GLN A 238 -6.20 3.15 9.76
C GLN A 238 -6.07 3.26 8.23
N ALA A 239 -6.62 2.31 7.46
CA ALA A 239 -6.34 2.20 6.04
C ALA A 239 -6.93 3.33 5.18
N VAL A 240 -7.96 4.05 5.66
CA VAL A 240 -8.67 5.10 4.91
C VAL A 240 -7.74 6.08 4.18
N PRO A 241 -6.74 6.73 4.82
CA PRO A 241 -5.87 7.68 4.14
C PRO A 241 -4.99 7.05 3.06
N VAL A 242 -4.64 5.76 3.19
CA VAL A 242 -3.89 5.01 2.16
C VAL A 242 -4.77 4.85 0.93
N ILE A 243 -6.02 4.42 1.12
CA ILE A 243 -6.98 4.20 0.02
C ILE A 243 -7.33 5.53 -0.67
N LEU A 244 -7.57 6.60 0.10
CA LEU A 244 -7.86 7.93 -0.44
C LEU A 244 -6.74 8.48 -1.33
N GLY A 245 -5.49 8.11 -1.08
CA GLY A 245 -4.34 8.48 -1.92
C GLY A 245 -4.51 8.07 -3.39
N HIS A 246 -5.32 7.05 -3.66
CA HIS A 246 -5.55 6.50 -4.99
C HIS A 246 -6.81 7.03 -5.69
N LEU A 247 -7.69 7.77 -4.98
CA LEU A 247 -8.87 8.39 -5.61
C LEU A 247 -8.52 9.53 -6.59
N ARG A 248 -7.26 10.00 -6.58
CA ARG A 248 -6.76 11.02 -7.52
C ARG A 248 -6.22 10.44 -8.82
N ILE A 249 -6.19 9.10 -8.96
CA ILE A 249 -5.59 8.43 -10.11
C ILE A 249 -6.54 8.52 -11.31
N SER A 250 -6.01 8.93 -12.46
CA SER A 250 -6.80 9.12 -13.70
C SER A 250 -7.24 7.80 -14.38
N SER A 251 -6.72 6.65 -13.92
CA SER A 251 -7.10 5.33 -14.46
C SER A 251 -8.47 4.91 -13.95
N LYS A 252 -9.45 4.86 -14.87
CA LYS A 252 -10.84 4.45 -14.57
C LYS A 252 -10.93 3.08 -13.89
N GLY A 253 -10.15 2.10 -14.35
CA GLY A 253 -10.18 0.74 -13.80
C GLY A 253 -9.71 0.70 -12.34
N LEU A 254 -8.59 1.38 -12.03
CA LEU A 254 -8.09 1.47 -10.66
C LEU A 254 -9.06 2.23 -9.75
N LEU A 255 -9.66 3.31 -10.26
CA LEU A 255 -10.64 4.08 -9.50
C LEU A 255 -11.86 3.23 -9.10
N SER A 256 -12.33 2.32 -9.96
CA SER A 256 -13.39 1.37 -9.58
C SER A 256 -12.97 0.49 -8.43
N ASN A 257 -11.77 -0.12 -8.50
CA ASN A 257 -11.27 -1.02 -7.46
C ASN A 257 -11.11 -0.30 -6.10
N VAL A 258 -10.69 0.97 -6.12
CA VAL A 258 -10.62 1.83 -4.92
C VAL A 258 -12.01 2.02 -4.32
N MET A 259 -13.00 2.36 -5.16
CA MET A 259 -14.38 2.54 -4.71
C MET A 259 -15.00 1.25 -4.18
N ASP A 260 -14.72 0.11 -4.81
CA ASP A 260 -15.19 -1.21 -4.37
C ASP A 260 -14.62 -1.55 -2.98
N SER A 261 -13.34 -1.25 -2.74
CA SER A 261 -12.72 -1.43 -1.42
C SER A 261 -13.42 -0.61 -0.33
N LEU A 262 -13.72 0.68 -0.61
CA LEU A 262 -14.44 1.54 0.33
C LEU A 262 -15.89 1.07 0.54
N LEU A 263 -16.55 0.58 -0.50
CA LEU A 263 -17.92 0.08 -0.39
C LEU A 263 -18.02 -1.21 0.43
N GLN A 264 -17.02 -2.10 0.40
CA GLN A 264 -17.02 -3.28 1.27
C GLN A 264 -17.12 -2.91 2.76
N MET A 265 -16.52 -1.77 3.15
CA MET A 265 -16.63 -1.24 4.51
C MET A 265 -18.01 -0.64 4.84
N THR A 266 -18.84 -0.38 3.82
CA THR A 266 -20.21 0.14 4.02
C THR A 266 -21.27 -0.95 4.20
N VAL A 267 -20.91 -2.22 3.97
CA VAL A 267 -21.77 -3.38 4.18
C VAL A 267 -22.07 -3.52 5.68
N GLU A 268 -23.35 -3.75 6.01
CA GLU A 268 -23.83 -3.89 7.38
C GLU A 268 -22.98 -4.90 8.17
N SER A 269 -22.30 -4.39 9.20
CA SER A 269 -21.37 -5.13 10.06
C SER A 269 -20.96 -4.26 11.24
N LYS A 270 -20.29 -4.83 12.26
CA LYS A 270 -19.77 -4.08 13.41
C LYS A 270 -18.74 -3.01 13.01
N ALA A 271 -18.11 -3.16 11.85
CA ALA A 271 -17.10 -2.23 11.34
C ALA A 271 -17.70 -0.99 10.66
N LEU A 272 -18.99 -0.99 10.30
CA LEU A 272 -19.61 0.10 9.54
C LEU A 272 -19.50 1.44 10.27
N GLN A 273 -19.92 1.50 11.53
CA GLN A 273 -19.94 2.75 12.28
C GLN A 273 -18.53 3.30 12.53
N PRO A 274 -17.55 2.50 13.02
CA PRO A 274 -16.15 2.94 13.10
C PRO A 274 -15.56 3.39 11.77
N PHE A 275 -15.95 2.76 10.65
CA PHE A 275 -15.52 3.17 9.31
C PHE A 275 -16.06 4.55 8.94
N LEU A 276 -17.34 4.81 9.17
CA LEU A 276 -17.94 6.12 8.91
C LEU A 276 -17.30 7.21 9.78
N GLU A 277 -16.99 6.90 11.04
CA GLU A 277 -16.23 7.78 11.94
C GLU A 277 -14.81 8.04 11.40
N ALA A 278 -14.11 7.01 10.94
CA ALA A 278 -12.79 7.15 10.31
C ALA A 278 -12.83 7.99 9.02
N CYS A 279 -13.97 8.03 8.31
CA CYS A 279 -14.18 8.89 7.14
C CYS A 279 -14.66 10.31 7.49
N SER A 280 -15.04 10.58 8.75
CA SER A 280 -15.64 11.85 9.19
C SER A 280 -14.59 12.92 9.47
N ASN A 281 -13.73 13.20 8.47
CA ASN A 281 -12.62 14.16 8.57
C ASN A 281 -12.40 14.97 7.29
N SER A 282 -11.60 16.03 7.39
CA SER A 282 -11.32 16.96 6.29
C SER A 282 -10.67 16.30 5.07
N LEU A 283 -9.77 15.34 5.26
CA LEU A 283 -9.06 14.67 4.16
C LEU A 283 -10.03 13.89 3.27
N PHE A 284 -10.94 13.14 3.88
CA PHE A 284 -11.96 12.36 3.16
C PHE A 284 -12.87 13.28 2.34
N PHE A 285 -13.49 14.27 2.99
CA PHE A 285 -14.43 15.18 2.34
C PHE A 285 -13.77 16.03 1.25
N ARG A 286 -12.55 16.53 1.48
CA ARG A 286 -11.77 17.22 0.44
C ARG A 286 -11.54 16.31 -0.77
N THR A 287 -11.22 15.04 -0.54
CA THR A 287 -10.97 14.07 -1.61
C THR A 287 -12.23 13.76 -2.40
N CYS A 288 -13.37 13.53 -1.74
CA CYS A 288 -14.67 13.38 -2.43
C CYS A 288 -15.04 14.62 -3.24
N SER A 289 -14.83 15.80 -2.66
CA SER A 289 -15.11 17.08 -3.31
C SER A 289 -14.25 17.30 -4.57
N MET A 290 -12.97 16.91 -4.54
CA MET A 290 -12.13 16.90 -5.74
C MET A 290 -12.61 15.89 -6.78
N LEU A 291 -12.97 14.67 -6.34
CA LEU A 291 -13.46 13.61 -7.23
C LEU A 291 -14.75 14.04 -7.96
N LEU A 292 -15.72 14.60 -7.24
CA LEU A 292 -16.99 15.10 -7.79
C LEU A 292 -16.82 16.23 -8.81
N ARG A 293 -15.72 17.00 -8.74
CA ARG A 293 -15.39 18.04 -9.73
C ARG A 293 -14.67 17.50 -10.96
N THR A 294 -14.33 16.21 -10.99
CA THR A 294 -13.65 15.61 -12.15
C THR A 294 -14.59 15.65 -13.37
N PRO A 295 -14.20 16.32 -14.46
CA PRO A 295 -15.02 16.37 -15.66
C PRO A 295 -15.27 14.96 -16.21
N LYS A 296 -16.52 14.67 -16.58
CA LYS A 296 -16.92 13.36 -17.13
C LYS A 296 -16.57 12.17 -16.19
N LEU A 297 -16.72 12.39 -14.88
CA LEU A 297 -16.63 11.30 -13.90
C LEU A 297 -17.58 10.17 -14.31
N ASP A 298 -17.07 8.94 -14.25
CA ASP A 298 -17.84 7.76 -14.60
C ASP A 298 -19.06 7.61 -13.69
N LEU A 299 -20.23 7.32 -14.29
CA LEU A 299 -21.49 7.25 -13.56
C LEU A 299 -21.48 6.18 -12.47
N GLN A 300 -20.85 5.02 -12.72
CA GLN A 300 -20.78 3.95 -11.72
C GLN A 300 -19.94 4.38 -10.53
N ILE A 301 -18.85 5.11 -10.76
CA ILE A 301 -18.04 5.69 -9.68
C ILE A 301 -18.85 6.69 -8.86
N LEU A 302 -19.64 7.53 -9.54
CA LEU A 302 -20.51 8.50 -8.89
C LEU A 302 -21.58 7.81 -8.03
N GLU A 303 -22.21 6.76 -8.54
CA GLU A 303 -23.17 5.93 -7.79
C GLU A 303 -22.54 5.34 -6.54
N LYS A 304 -21.38 4.69 -6.67
CA LYS A 304 -20.63 4.12 -5.53
C LYS A 304 -20.30 5.18 -4.48
N LEU A 305 -19.85 6.37 -4.93
CA LEU A 305 -19.54 7.49 -4.02
C LEU A 305 -20.79 8.03 -3.34
N SER A 306 -21.92 8.12 -4.05
CA SER A 306 -23.18 8.60 -3.51
C SER A 306 -23.68 7.77 -2.34
N ILE A 307 -23.44 6.45 -2.34
CA ILE A 307 -23.80 5.55 -1.23
C ILE A 307 -23.03 5.93 0.04
N ILE A 308 -21.71 6.15 -0.09
CA ILE A 308 -20.86 6.50 1.06
C ILE A 308 -21.25 7.88 1.61
N LEU A 309 -21.43 8.87 0.72
CA LEU A 309 -21.86 10.21 1.11
C LEU A 309 -23.26 10.21 1.75
N GLN A 310 -24.18 9.38 1.26
CA GLN A 310 -25.50 9.23 1.85
C GLN A 310 -25.40 8.70 3.29
N LYS A 311 -24.58 7.67 3.54
CA LYS A 311 -24.36 7.15 4.91
C LYS A 311 -23.72 8.21 5.81
N LEU A 312 -22.71 8.93 5.32
CA LEU A 312 -22.03 10.01 6.06
C LEU A 312 -22.95 11.20 6.37
N SER A 313 -23.94 11.49 5.52
CA SER A 313 -24.88 12.60 5.72
C SER A 313 -25.82 12.41 6.92
N LYS A 314 -26.00 11.16 7.37
CA LYS A 314 -26.80 10.82 8.56
C LYS A 314 -26.10 11.24 9.86
N ILE A 315 -24.78 11.42 9.84
CA ILE A 315 -24.00 11.85 11.00
C ILE A 315 -24.09 13.37 11.11
N LYS A 316 -24.79 13.86 12.15
CA LYS A 316 -25.08 15.29 12.33
C LYS A 316 -23.82 16.17 12.34
N SER A 317 -22.73 15.70 12.95
CA SER A 317 -21.46 16.44 13.04
C SER A 317 -20.77 16.62 11.68
N ASN A 318 -21.12 15.82 10.66
CA ASN A 318 -20.53 15.92 9.32
C ASN A 318 -21.14 17.02 8.46
N LYS A 319 -22.28 17.62 8.83
CA LYS A 319 -22.91 18.70 8.05
C LYS A 319 -21.92 19.83 7.73
N LYS A 320 -21.13 20.25 8.72
CA LYS A 320 -20.07 21.26 8.55
C LYS A 320 -19.02 20.87 7.49
N LEU A 321 -18.72 19.57 7.33
CA LEU A 321 -17.76 19.09 6.33
C LEU A 321 -18.37 19.09 4.92
N PHE A 322 -19.66 18.74 4.79
CA PHE A 322 -20.40 18.89 3.54
C PHE A 322 -20.45 20.35 3.08
N GLU A 323 -20.59 21.28 4.03
CA GLU A 323 -20.58 22.73 3.78
C GLU A 323 -19.18 23.26 3.44
N LEU A 324 -18.19 22.98 4.30
CA LEU A 324 -16.81 23.44 4.15
C LEU A 324 -16.20 23.03 2.80
N PHE A 325 -16.49 21.82 2.33
CA PHE A 325 -15.99 21.33 1.04
C PHE A 325 -17.01 21.47 -0.09
N THR A 326 -18.08 22.24 0.12
CA THR A 326 -19.15 22.57 -0.84
C THR A 326 -19.74 21.34 -1.55
N ILE A 327 -19.70 20.17 -0.92
CA ILE A 327 -20.21 18.92 -1.51
C ILE A 327 -21.71 19.03 -1.73
N HIS A 328 -22.42 19.64 -0.79
CA HIS A 328 -23.86 19.84 -0.89
C HIS A 328 -24.29 20.57 -2.18
N LEU A 329 -23.58 21.62 -2.59
CA LEU A 329 -23.84 22.33 -3.86
C LEU A 329 -23.57 21.43 -5.07
N LEU A 330 -22.48 20.66 -5.05
CA LEU A 330 -22.17 19.70 -6.12
C LEU A 330 -23.26 18.64 -6.26
N LEU A 331 -23.79 18.14 -5.14
CA LEU A 331 -24.87 17.15 -5.14
C LEU A 331 -26.21 17.74 -5.61
N GLN A 332 -26.52 19.01 -5.29
CA GLN A 332 -27.70 19.70 -5.81
C GLN A 332 -27.63 19.86 -7.33
N GLU A 333 -26.47 20.25 -7.87
CA GLU A 333 -26.31 20.37 -9.32
C GLU A 333 -26.42 19.00 -9.99
N LEU A 334 -25.78 17.97 -9.43
CA LEU A 334 -25.90 16.60 -9.93
C LEU A 334 -27.35 16.10 -9.91
N GLN A 335 -28.11 16.38 -8.85
CA GLN A 335 -29.53 16.02 -8.75
C GLN A 335 -30.35 16.66 -9.88
N ARG A 336 -30.04 17.92 -10.24
CA ARG A 336 -30.72 18.67 -11.30
C ARG A 336 -30.40 18.13 -12.70
N THR A 337 -29.18 17.62 -12.92
CA THR A 337 -28.71 17.19 -14.25
C THR A 337 -28.78 15.68 -14.48
N THR A 338 -28.97 14.86 -13.45
CA THR A 338 -29.01 13.40 -13.57
C THR A 338 -30.28 12.93 -14.27
N HIS A 339 -30.15 12.00 -15.21
CA HIS A 339 -31.30 11.42 -15.91
C HIS A 339 -32.16 10.58 -14.94
N PRO A 340 -33.51 10.69 -14.97
CA PRO A 340 -34.40 9.97 -14.04
C PRO A 340 -34.26 8.44 -14.06
N GLU A 341 -33.77 7.85 -15.16
CA GLU A 341 -33.51 6.40 -15.26
C GLU A 341 -32.43 5.90 -14.31
N HIS A 342 -31.55 6.78 -13.83
CA HIS A 342 -30.55 6.46 -12.82
C HIS A 342 -31.16 6.53 -11.41
N ALA A 343 -32.20 5.73 -11.19
CA ALA A 343 -33.05 5.78 -10.00
C ALA A 343 -32.24 5.62 -8.70
N PHE A 344 -31.24 4.73 -8.66
CA PHE A 344 -30.39 4.52 -7.48
C PHE A 344 -29.57 5.77 -7.13
N LEU A 345 -28.96 6.42 -8.12
CA LEU A 345 -28.24 7.67 -7.91
C LEU A 345 -29.19 8.76 -7.40
N CYS A 346 -30.33 8.93 -8.06
CA CYS A 346 -31.34 9.91 -7.66
C CYS A 346 -31.81 9.72 -6.21
N ILE A 347 -32.07 8.47 -5.79
CA ILE A 347 -32.45 8.14 -4.41
C ILE A 347 -31.37 8.56 -3.41
N ASN A 348 -30.10 8.23 -3.70
CA ASN A 348 -28.98 8.56 -2.81
C ASN A 348 -28.77 10.07 -2.71
N LEU A 349 -28.86 10.80 -3.83
CA LEU A 349 -28.75 12.25 -3.87
C LEU A 349 -29.87 12.90 -3.05
N ASN A 350 -31.12 12.51 -3.30
CA ASN A 350 -32.28 13.02 -2.58
C ASN A 350 -32.17 12.76 -1.07
N SER A 351 -31.81 11.54 -0.67
CA SER A 351 -31.63 11.18 0.74
C SER A 351 -30.52 11.99 1.40
N THR A 352 -29.40 12.20 0.69
CA THR A 352 -28.29 13.03 1.18
C THR A 352 -28.74 14.46 1.41
N LEU A 353 -29.38 15.09 0.42
CA LEU A 353 -29.85 16.47 0.51
C LEU A 353 -30.93 16.64 1.59
N PHE A 354 -31.80 15.65 1.77
CA PHE A 354 -32.78 15.61 2.85
C PHE A 354 -32.11 15.58 4.23
N ASN A 355 -31.13 14.69 4.45
CA ASN A 355 -30.41 14.60 5.73
C ASN A 355 -29.67 15.90 6.06
N LEU A 356 -29.17 16.60 5.04
CA LEU A 356 -28.54 17.91 5.19
C LEU A 356 -29.55 19.03 5.49
N GLY A 357 -30.84 18.82 5.22
CA GLY A 357 -31.90 19.82 5.44
C GLY A 357 -32.09 20.77 4.25
N LEU A 358 -31.62 20.38 3.06
CA LEU A 358 -31.62 21.21 1.85
C LEU A 358 -32.80 20.94 0.92
N THR A 359 -33.55 19.87 1.16
CA THR A 359 -34.85 19.66 0.52
C THR A 359 -35.93 20.20 1.45
N LYS A 360 -36.64 21.25 1.03
CA LYS A 360 -37.97 21.52 1.61
C LYS A 360 -38.83 20.34 1.22
N GLY A 361 -39.42 19.66 2.19
CA GLY A 361 -40.40 18.62 1.90
C GLY A 361 -41.45 19.20 0.96
N SER A 362 -41.60 18.60 -0.22
CA SER A 362 -42.86 18.67 -0.96
C SER A 362 -43.89 18.00 -0.07
N CYS A 363 -44.41 18.75 0.90
CA CYS A 363 -45.70 18.45 1.49
C CYS A 363 -46.67 18.47 0.31
N PRO A 364 -47.38 17.38 0.00
CA PRO A 364 -48.51 17.48 -0.90
C PRO A 364 -49.42 18.50 -0.24
N ALA A 365 -49.55 19.68 -0.84
CA ALA A 365 -50.64 20.55 -0.51
C ALA A 365 -51.89 19.70 -0.78
N SER A 366 -52.59 19.33 0.30
CA SER A 366 -53.93 18.77 0.22
C SER A 366 -54.80 19.83 -0.45
N SER A 367 -54.85 19.79 -1.77
CA SER A 367 -55.84 20.47 -2.57
C SER A 367 -57.17 19.73 -2.37
N THR A 368 -57.83 20.03 -1.25
CA THR A 368 -59.28 19.90 -1.13
C THR A 368 -59.81 21.30 -0.96
N GLY A 369 -59.95 21.97 -2.11
CA GLY A 369 -60.72 23.19 -2.25
C GLY A 369 -62.14 22.84 -2.71
N ARG A 370 -63.10 23.33 -1.92
CA ARG A 370 -64.54 23.48 -2.14
C ARG A 370 -65.41 22.24 -2.08
#